data_AF-A0A7X0SU05-F1
#
_entry.id   AF-A0A7X0SU05-F1
#
_cell.length_a   1.000
_cell.length_b   1.000
_cell.length_c   1.000
_cell.angle_alpha   90.00
_cell.angle_beta   90.00
_cell.angle_gamma   90.00
#
_symmetry.space_group_name_H-M   'P 1'
#
loop_
_entity.id
_entity.type
_entity.pdbx_description
1 polymer ?
#
loop_
_entity_poly.entity_id
_entity_poly.type
_entity_poly.pdbx_seq_one_letter_code
_entity_poly.pdbx_strand_id
1 'polypeptide(L)'
;MDGRRVFIKVDGTYGESASREASLIGQFDNRHFPNLIAYEANGPLSFVLLEWIEGIPLETILKHRTQLTNAQKENLLRQLVSILKALHHSEIIHRDIRPANIMIDMLEEKWRMVLFDFAFSIRKGSNPWPELGFLTPRVDLLRDLGGAEYKPDALFWDDAYSVCQVASKIDAACERSFPEIWDQMKSLIGKLTHDGSFKT
;
A
#
# COMPACT_ATOMS: atom_id res chain seq x y z
N MET A 1 -14.80 23.41 15.97
CA MET A 1 -14.13 22.12 15.69
C MET A 1 -15.16 21.04 15.94
N ASP A 2 -15.44 20.21 14.94
CA ASP A 2 -16.49 19.18 14.96
C ASP A 2 -16.09 17.90 15.73
N GLY A 3 -14.88 17.86 16.30
CA GLY A 3 -14.37 16.71 17.07
C GLY A 3 -13.93 15.54 16.20
N ARG A 4 -13.86 15.71 14.87
CA ARG A 4 -13.46 14.65 13.95
C ARG A 4 -11.95 14.37 14.05
N ARG A 5 -11.60 13.10 14.25
CA ARG A 5 -10.21 12.62 14.15
C ARG A 5 -9.81 12.48 12.69
N VAL A 6 -8.57 12.86 12.39
CA VAL A 6 -7.98 12.86 11.04
C VAL A 6 -6.51 12.47 11.14
N PHE A 7 -5.97 11.91 10.06
CA PHE A 7 -4.54 11.65 9.95
C PHE A 7 -3.89 12.73 9.06
N ILE A 8 -2.85 13.40 9.57
CA ILE A 8 -2.12 14.43 8.83
C ILE A 8 -0.72 13.93 8.58
N LYS A 9 -0.37 13.79 7.30
CA LYS A 9 1.00 13.52 6.88
C LYS A 9 1.61 14.82 6.38
N VAL A 10 2.66 15.27 7.06
CA VAL A 10 3.41 16.46 6.67
C VAL A 10 4.58 16.03 5.81
N ASP A 11 4.78 16.71 4.68
CA ASP A 11 5.79 16.40 3.70
C ASP A 11 6.88 17.48 3.66
N GLY A 12 8.13 17.08 3.89
CA GLY A 12 9.31 17.96 3.80
C GLY A 12 9.87 18.12 2.38
N THR A 13 9.29 17.49 1.37
CA THR A 13 9.83 17.40 -0.01
C THR A 13 9.31 18.50 -0.95
N TYR A 14 9.05 19.70 -0.43
CA TYR A 14 8.43 20.82 -1.17
C TYR A 14 7.08 20.46 -1.83
N GLY A 15 6.39 19.45 -1.29
CA GLY A 15 5.03 19.07 -1.66
C GLY A 15 4.86 18.25 -2.93
N GLU A 16 5.96 17.85 -3.59
CA GLU A 16 5.87 16.92 -4.73
C GLU A 16 5.25 15.58 -4.32
N SER A 17 5.62 15.04 -3.14
CA SER A 17 5.08 13.75 -2.69
C SER A 17 3.64 13.86 -2.19
N ALA A 18 3.27 14.97 -1.53
CA ALA A 18 1.90 15.20 -1.07
C ALA A 18 0.89 15.32 -2.22
N SER A 19 1.21 16.11 -3.26
CA SER A 19 0.36 16.23 -4.46
C SER A 19 0.17 14.88 -5.14
N ARG A 20 1.24 14.09 -5.23
CA ARG A 20 1.23 12.74 -5.79
C ARG A 20 0.36 11.79 -4.97
N GLU A 21 0.60 11.71 -3.67
CA GLU A 21 -0.15 10.86 -2.74
C GLU A 21 -1.65 11.19 -2.78
N ALA A 22 -2.01 12.47 -2.68
CA ALA A 22 -3.40 12.92 -2.74
C ALA A 22 -4.07 12.53 -4.06
N SER A 23 -3.37 12.76 -5.18
CA SER A 23 -3.91 12.47 -6.52
C SER A 23 -4.03 10.96 -6.79
N LEU A 24 -3.20 10.10 -6.21
CA LEU A 24 -3.32 8.65 -6.32
C LEU A 24 -4.43 8.10 -5.42
N ILE A 25 -4.43 8.50 -4.15
CA ILE A 25 -5.36 7.97 -3.16
C ILE A 25 -6.80 8.40 -3.45
N GLY A 26 -6.99 9.62 -3.96
CA GLY A 26 -8.30 10.15 -4.36
C GLY A 26 -8.95 9.45 -5.55
N GLN A 27 -8.27 8.51 -6.21
CA GLN A 27 -8.85 7.69 -7.29
C GLN A 27 -9.59 6.45 -6.77
N PHE A 28 -9.34 6.05 -5.53
CA PHE A 28 -9.91 4.83 -4.96
C PHE A 28 -11.16 5.11 -4.14
N ASP A 29 -12.05 4.11 -4.09
CA ASP A 29 -13.11 4.10 -3.10
C ASP A 29 -12.54 3.92 -1.68
N ASN A 30 -13.34 4.28 -0.69
CA ASN A 30 -12.92 4.23 0.70
C ASN A 30 -13.03 2.84 1.32
N ARG A 31 -13.17 1.77 0.53
CA ARG A 31 -13.33 0.42 1.12
C ARG A 31 -12.00 -0.09 1.66
N HIS A 32 -10.95 0.02 0.85
CA HIS A 32 -9.62 -0.50 1.17
C HIS A 32 -8.51 0.56 1.17
N PHE A 33 -8.90 1.82 1.01
CA PHE A 33 -8.02 2.98 0.99
C PHE A 33 -8.65 4.07 1.86
N PRO A 34 -7.88 4.92 2.54
CA PRO A 34 -8.43 5.99 3.36
C PRO A 34 -9.02 7.09 2.47
N ASN A 35 -10.11 7.73 2.90
CA ASN A 35 -10.61 8.90 2.20
C ASN A 35 -9.59 10.05 2.24
N LEU A 36 -9.36 10.68 1.09
CA LEU A 36 -8.72 11.98 1.01
C LEU A 36 -9.70 13.05 1.51
N ILE A 37 -9.31 13.81 2.53
CA ILE A 37 -10.11 14.93 3.06
C ILE A 37 -9.64 16.25 2.44
N ALA A 38 -8.33 16.49 2.44
CA ALA A 38 -7.72 17.67 1.85
C ALA A 38 -6.22 17.44 1.59
N TYR A 39 -5.59 18.30 0.80
CA TYR A 39 -4.13 18.36 0.69
C TYR A 39 -3.70 19.79 0.38
N GLU A 40 -2.46 20.13 0.73
CA GLU A 40 -1.77 21.35 0.32
C GLU A 40 -0.38 20.94 -0.15
N ALA A 41 0.03 21.40 -1.34
CA ALA A 41 1.30 21.04 -1.96
C ALA A 41 2.15 22.26 -2.33
N ASN A 42 1.56 23.45 -2.41
CA ASN A 42 2.22 24.68 -2.83
C ASN A 42 2.46 25.66 -1.67
N GLY A 43 1.97 25.33 -0.47
CA GLY A 43 2.13 26.13 0.73
C GLY A 43 3.50 25.98 1.41
N PRO A 44 3.79 26.81 2.44
CA PRO A 44 5.02 26.72 3.23
C PRO A 44 5.12 25.41 4.03
N LEU A 45 3.98 24.74 4.23
CA LEU A 45 3.89 23.41 4.81
C LEU A 45 3.03 22.55 3.90
N SER A 46 3.65 21.57 3.25
CA SER A 46 2.92 20.60 2.45
C SER A 46 2.35 19.49 3.34
N PHE A 47 1.11 19.09 3.07
CA PHE A 47 0.46 18.01 3.80
C PHE A 47 -0.59 17.26 2.99
N VAL A 48 -0.87 16.02 3.42
CA VAL A 48 -2.04 15.23 3.02
C VAL A 48 -2.87 14.94 4.27
N LEU A 49 -4.16 15.29 4.20
CA LEU A 49 -5.14 15.06 5.26
C LEU A 49 -6.05 13.89 4.86
N LEU A 50 -5.98 12.80 5.62
CA LEU A 50 -6.69 11.55 5.36
C LEU A 50 -7.69 11.23 6.47
N GLU A 51 -8.64 10.36 6.14
CA GLU A 51 -9.48 9.66 7.13
C GLU A 51 -8.63 9.05 8.24
N TRP A 52 -9.05 9.25 9.48
CA TRP A 52 -8.51 8.50 10.60
C TRP A 52 -9.11 7.09 10.61
N ILE A 53 -8.25 6.08 10.46
CA ILE A 53 -8.65 4.68 10.54
C ILE A 53 -8.56 4.22 12.00
N GLU A 54 -9.70 3.84 12.59
CA GLU A 54 -9.80 3.28 13.95
C GLU A 54 -9.32 1.81 13.98
N GLY A 55 -8.09 1.58 13.56
CA GLY A 55 -7.51 0.25 13.45
C GLY A 55 -6.17 0.10 14.14
N ILE A 56 -5.59 -1.09 13.99
CA ILE A 56 -4.19 -1.35 14.36
C ILE A 56 -3.42 -1.85 13.13
N PRO A 57 -2.11 -1.56 13.03
CA PRO A 57 -1.30 -2.09 11.94
C PRO A 57 -1.34 -3.61 11.90
N LEU A 58 -1.42 -4.19 10.70
CA LEU A 58 -1.36 -5.64 10.49
C LEU A 58 -0.06 -6.21 11.04
N GLU A 59 1.05 -5.47 10.94
CA GLU A 59 2.32 -5.86 11.55
C GLU A 59 2.20 -6.14 13.06
N THR A 60 1.44 -5.31 13.78
CA THR A 60 1.22 -5.47 15.22
C THR A 60 0.43 -6.74 15.50
N ILE A 61 -0.64 -7.00 14.75
CA ILE A 61 -1.44 -8.24 14.88
C ILE A 61 -0.57 -9.47 14.67
N LEU A 62 0.28 -9.46 13.63
CA LEU A 62 1.14 -10.58 13.28
C LEU A 62 2.26 -10.78 14.33
N LYS A 63 2.84 -9.69 14.86
CA LYS A 63 3.89 -9.74 15.89
C LYS A 63 3.39 -10.29 17.22
N HIS A 64 2.16 -9.97 17.63
CA HIS A 64 1.59 -10.45 18.89
C HIS A 64 1.15 -11.93 18.84
N ARG A 65 1.42 -12.65 17.75
CA ARG A 65 1.04 -14.06 17.55
C ARG A 65 -0.44 -14.32 17.82
N THR A 66 -1.29 -13.33 17.52
CA THR A 66 -2.74 -13.50 17.60
C THR A 66 -3.15 -14.64 16.67
N GLN A 67 -3.78 -15.68 17.23
CA GLN A 67 -4.29 -16.77 16.43
C GLN A 67 -5.51 -16.30 15.64
N LEU A 68 -5.29 -16.00 14.36
CA LEU A 68 -6.38 -15.71 13.43
C LEU A 68 -7.15 -16.99 13.11
N THR A 69 -8.48 -16.91 13.23
CA THR A 69 -9.37 -17.98 12.76
C THR A 69 -9.29 -18.11 11.23
N ASN A 70 -9.68 -19.27 10.69
CA ASN A 70 -9.73 -19.45 9.23
C ASN A 70 -10.65 -18.43 8.54
N ALA A 71 -11.77 -18.06 9.18
CA ALA A 71 -12.67 -17.05 8.66
C ALA A 71 -12.01 -15.66 8.59
N GLN A 72 -11.26 -15.27 9.62
CA GLN A 72 -10.50 -14.01 9.61
C GLN A 72 -9.40 -14.02 8.56
N LYS A 73 -8.63 -15.12 8.46
CA LYS A 73 -7.60 -15.28 7.44
C LYS A 73 -8.19 -15.15 6.04
N GLU A 74 -9.24 -15.90 5.75
CA GLU A 74 -9.92 -15.85 4.44
C GLU A 74 -10.41 -14.43 4.14
N ASN A 75 -11.04 -13.77 5.11
CA ASN A 75 -11.51 -12.39 4.96
C ASN A 75 -10.36 -11.42 4.64
N LEU A 76 -9.22 -11.50 5.33
CA LEU A 76 -8.07 -10.64 5.06
C LEU A 76 -7.42 -10.94 3.71
N LEU A 77 -7.28 -12.22 3.36
CA LEU A 77 -6.70 -12.64 2.07
C LEU A 77 -7.56 -12.19 0.87
N ARG A 78 -8.89 -12.24 0.98
CA ARG A 78 -9.79 -11.71 -0.06
C ARG A 78 -9.67 -10.19 -0.21
N GLN A 79 -9.39 -9.47 0.87
CA GLN A 79 -9.19 -8.02 0.81
C GLN A 79 -7.84 -7.67 0.17
N LEU A 80 -6.78 -8.44 0.43
CA LEU A 80 -5.51 -8.32 -0.30
C LEU A 80 -5.69 -8.46 -1.82
N VAL A 81 -6.46 -9.46 -2.27
CA VAL A 81 -6.82 -9.61 -3.69
C VAL A 81 -7.55 -8.38 -4.23
N SER A 82 -8.47 -7.82 -3.43
CA SER A 82 -9.27 -6.66 -3.84
C SER A 82 -8.39 -5.41 -3.99
N ILE A 83 -7.49 -5.17 -3.03
CA ILE A 83 -6.48 -4.11 -3.08
C ILE A 83 -5.60 -4.26 -4.33
N LEU A 84 -5.05 -5.46 -4.54
CA LEU A 84 -4.15 -5.73 -5.65
C LEU A 84 -4.83 -5.50 -7.01
N LYS A 85 -6.08 -5.95 -7.17
CA LYS A 85 -6.87 -5.71 -8.38
C LYS A 85 -7.14 -4.22 -8.61
N ALA A 86 -7.43 -3.46 -7.56
CA ALA A 86 -7.66 -2.01 -7.66
C ALA A 86 -6.39 -1.27 -8.13
N LEU A 87 -5.23 -1.59 -7.55
CA LEU A 87 -3.93 -1.03 -7.96
C LEU A 87 -3.62 -1.37 -9.43
N HIS A 88 -3.76 -2.65 -9.80
CA HIS A 88 -3.52 -3.12 -11.17
C HIS A 88 -4.45 -2.46 -12.19
N HIS A 89 -5.74 -2.35 -11.88
CA HIS A 89 -6.71 -1.71 -12.77
C HIS A 89 -6.38 -0.24 -13.02
N SER A 90 -5.80 0.43 -12.02
CA SER A 90 -5.40 1.85 -12.10
C SER A 90 -3.99 2.05 -12.67
N GLU A 91 -3.29 0.95 -13.00
CA GLU A 91 -1.89 0.93 -13.46
C GLU A 91 -0.93 1.57 -12.44
N ILE A 92 -1.28 1.46 -11.15
CA ILE A 92 -0.53 2.01 -10.02
C ILE A 92 0.31 0.91 -9.39
N ILE A 93 1.57 1.25 -9.08
CA ILE A 93 2.46 0.44 -8.25
C ILE A 93 2.73 1.22 -6.97
N HIS A 94 2.31 0.67 -5.85
CA HIS A 94 2.45 1.24 -4.52
C HIS A 94 3.91 1.31 -4.06
N ARG A 95 4.69 0.27 -4.37
CA ARG A 95 6.13 0.11 -4.04
C ARG A 95 6.49 -0.11 -2.57
N ASP A 96 5.51 -0.08 -1.66
CA ASP A 96 5.75 -0.27 -0.22
C ASP A 96 4.61 -1.06 0.46
N ILE A 97 4.08 -2.08 -0.22
CA ILE A 97 3.08 -2.96 0.38
C ILE A 97 3.78 -3.90 1.38
N ARG A 98 3.48 -3.69 2.65
CA ARG A 98 3.99 -4.48 3.77
C ARG A 98 3.04 -4.36 4.96
N PRO A 99 3.11 -5.25 5.97
CA PRO A 99 2.17 -5.24 7.10
C PRO A 99 2.16 -3.93 7.89
N ALA A 100 3.26 -3.16 7.88
CA ALA A 100 3.35 -1.87 8.56
C ALA A 100 2.47 -0.79 7.91
N ASN A 101 2.19 -0.92 6.60
CA ASN A 101 1.42 0.03 5.80
C ASN A 101 -0.02 -0.46 5.56
N ILE A 102 -0.48 -1.44 6.33
CA ILE A 102 -1.83 -1.99 6.27
C ILE A 102 -2.47 -1.84 7.66
N MET A 103 -3.57 -1.11 7.74
CA MET A 103 -4.39 -1.00 8.95
C MET A 103 -5.52 -2.02 8.93
N ILE A 104 -5.79 -2.64 10.07
CA ILE A 104 -6.96 -3.49 10.28
C ILE A 104 -7.91 -2.77 11.24
N ASP A 105 -9.02 -2.31 10.69
CA ASP A 105 -10.16 -1.80 11.45
C ASP A 105 -11.03 -2.99 11.88
N MET A 106 -11.14 -3.18 13.20
CA MET A 106 -11.85 -4.31 13.82
C MET A 106 -13.20 -3.90 14.40
N LEU A 107 -13.64 -2.64 14.21
CA LEU A 107 -14.93 -2.16 14.72
C LEU A 107 -16.11 -2.63 13.87
N GLU A 108 -15.84 -2.95 12.61
CA GLU A 108 -16.80 -3.50 11.67
C GLU A 108 -17.13 -4.99 11.95
N GLU A 109 -18.31 -5.45 11.55
CA GLU A 109 -18.73 -6.87 11.70
C GLU A 109 -17.71 -7.84 11.07
N LYS A 110 -17.06 -7.40 9.99
CA LYS A 110 -15.91 -8.06 9.38
C LYS A 110 -14.76 -7.08 9.37
N TRP A 111 -13.57 -7.55 9.76
CA TRP A 111 -12.38 -6.73 9.76
C TRP A 111 -12.17 -6.07 8.40
N ARG A 112 -11.98 -4.75 8.39
CA ARG A 112 -11.69 -3.96 7.20
C ARG A 112 -10.19 -3.74 7.11
N MET A 113 -9.60 -4.13 5.99
CA MET A 113 -8.21 -3.90 5.65
C MET A 113 -8.10 -2.61 4.84
N VAL A 114 -7.22 -1.71 5.27
CA VAL A 114 -6.94 -0.43 4.61
C VAL A 114 -5.44 -0.33 4.32
N LEU A 115 -5.09 -0.28 3.03
CA LEU A 115 -3.73 0.05 2.58
C LEU A 115 -3.57 1.58 2.59
N PHE A 116 -2.47 2.05 3.17
CA PHE A 116 -2.14 3.46 3.26
C PHE A 116 -0.67 3.71 2.88
N ASP A 117 -0.30 4.99 2.77
CA ASP A 117 1.04 5.48 2.42
C ASP A 117 1.42 5.41 0.93
N PHE A 118 0.85 6.33 0.14
CA PHE A 118 1.04 6.40 -1.32
C PHE A 118 2.14 7.38 -1.75
N ALA A 119 2.93 7.94 -0.81
CA ALA A 119 3.92 8.98 -1.12
C ALA A 119 4.92 8.58 -2.20
N PHE A 120 5.27 7.29 -2.23
CA PHE A 120 6.21 6.75 -3.20
C PHE A 120 5.53 5.94 -4.29
N SER A 121 4.21 5.95 -4.41
CA SER A 121 3.55 5.21 -5.49
C SER A 121 3.80 5.85 -6.87
N ILE A 122 3.74 5.04 -7.92
CA ILE A 122 3.93 5.48 -9.32
C ILE A 122 2.83 4.94 -10.21
N ARG A 123 2.70 5.52 -11.41
CA ARG A 123 1.79 5.07 -12.47
C ARG A 123 2.58 4.76 -13.73
N LYS A 124 2.40 3.57 -14.32
CA LYS A 124 3.11 3.14 -15.55
C LYS A 124 2.29 3.20 -16.83
N GLY A 125 0.99 3.44 -16.68
CA GLY A 125 0.02 3.38 -17.75
C GLY A 125 0.07 4.50 -18.80
N SER A 126 -1.07 4.70 -19.45
CA SER A 126 -1.27 5.72 -20.51
C SER A 126 -0.93 7.16 -20.11
N ASN A 127 -0.93 7.47 -18.81
CA ASN A 127 -0.47 8.74 -18.27
C ASN A 127 0.57 8.50 -17.17
N PRO A 128 1.83 8.16 -17.54
CA PRO A 128 2.82 7.74 -16.59
C PRO A 128 3.27 8.93 -15.74
N TRP A 129 3.48 8.70 -14.45
CA TRP A 129 4.05 9.72 -13.59
C TRP A 129 5.55 9.46 -13.44
N PRO A 130 6.40 10.42 -13.81
CA PRO A 130 7.84 10.25 -13.68
C PRO A 130 8.23 10.08 -12.21
N GLU A 131 9.40 9.54 -11.94
CA GLU A 131 9.94 9.50 -10.57
C GLU A 131 9.94 10.91 -9.94
N LEU A 132 9.70 11.00 -8.63
CA LEU A 132 9.80 12.29 -7.94
C LEU A 132 11.23 12.81 -8.05
N GLY A 133 11.41 14.09 -8.41
CA GLY A 133 12.73 14.62 -8.76
C GLY A 133 13.74 14.49 -7.62
N PHE A 134 13.26 14.63 -6.38
CA PHE A 134 14.08 14.48 -5.17
C PHE A 134 14.51 13.03 -4.86
N LEU A 135 13.90 12.02 -5.48
CA LEU A 135 14.26 10.61 -5.27
C LEU A 135 15.45 10.18 -6.13
N THR A 136 15.67 10.82 -7.28
CA THR A 136 16.83 10.57 -8.15
C THR A 136 18.17 10.64 -7.40
N PRO A 137 18.48 11.69 -6.60
CA PRO A 137 19.70 11.72 -5.79
C PRO A 137 19.64 10.85 -4.53
N ARG A 138 18.53 10.14 -4.27
CA ARG A 138 18.25 9.35 -3.07
C ARG A 138 17.94 7.90 -3.43
N VAL A 139 18.76 7.30 -4.29
CA VAL A 139 18.60 5.91 -4.73
C VAL A 139 18.57 4.93 -3.56
N ASP A 140 19.26 5.21 -2.46
CA ASP A 140 19.21 4.35 -1.26
C ASP A 140 17.80 4.31 -0.64
N LEU A 141 17.09 5.45 -0.60
CA LEU A 141 15.70 5.48 -0.15
C LEU A 141 14.81 4.62 -1.05
N LEU A 142 14.99 4.72 -2.37
CA LEU A 142 14.30 3.84 -3.33
C LEU A 142 14.67 2.37 -3.11
N ARG A 143 15.95 2.05 -2.89
CA ARG A 143 16.41 0.69 -2.59
C ARG A 143 15.78 0.11 -1.33
N ASP A 144 15.26 0.91 -0.42
CA ASP A 144 14.65 0.43 0.84
C ASP A 144 13.12 0.31 0.78
N LEU A 145 12.44 0.93 -0.18
CA LEU A 145 10.98 0.84 -0.33
C LEU A 145 10.51 -0.61 -0.50
N GLY A 146 9.47 -1.01 0.22
CA GLY A 146 8.99 -2.40 0.30
C GLY A 146 9.77 -3.26 1.30
N GLY A 147 10.88 -2.77 1.85
CA GLY A 147 11.81 -3.57 2.64
C GLY A 147 12.44 -4.72 1.83
N ALA A 148 13.29 -5.51 2.50
CA ALA A 148 13.99 -6.62 1.85
C ALA A 148 13.10 -7.85 1.59
N GLU A 149 12.01 -8.00 2.35
CA GLU A 149 11.15 -9.19 2.28
C GLU A 149 9.97 -9.06 1.32
N TYR A 150 9.50 -7.84 1.02
CA TYR A 150 8.25 -7.63 0.28
C TYR A 150 8.47 -7.14 -1.16
N LYS A 151 9.66 -7.38 -1.73
CA LYS A 151 9.91 -7.13 -3.16
C LYS A 151 10.87 -8.17 -3.74
N PRO A 152 10.85 -8.40 -5.07
CA PRO A 152 11.72 -9.40 -5.67
C PRO A 152 13.21 -9.05 -5.67
N ASP A 153 13.56 -7.77 -5.86
CA ASP A 153 14.95 -7.30 -5.90
C ASP A 153 15.08 -5.82 -5.49
N ALA A 154 16.29 -5.35 -5.23
CA ALA A 154 16.59 -3.94 -5.03
C ALA A 154 16.23 -3.15 -6.30
N LEU A 155 15.47 -2.07 -6.13
CA LEU A 155 14.94 -1.24 -7.23
C LEU A 155 14.01 -1.98 -8.21
N PHE A 156 13.53 -3.18 -7.86
CA PHE A 156 12.53 -3.88 -8.64
C PHE A 156 11.28 -4.10 -7.79
N TRP A 157 10.15 -3.55 -8.22
CA TRP A 157 8.89 -3.64 -7.50
C TRP A 157 7.82 -4.38 -8.29
N ASP A 158 7.12 -5.24 -7.57
CA ASP A 158 5.96 -6.00 -8.00
C ASP A 158 5.03 -6.13 -6.79
N ASP A 159 3.94 -5.36 -6.77
CA ASP A 159 3.01 -5.34 -5.65
C ASP A 159 2.29 -6.69 -5.46
N ALA A 160 2.14 -7.49 -6.53
CA ALA A 160 1.57 -8.83 -6.42
C ALA A 160 2.52 -9.77 -5.66
N TYR A 161 3.83 -9.62 -5.88
CA TYR A 161 4.84 -10.30 -5.06
C TYR A 161 4.72 -9.87 -3.59
N SER A 162 4.67 -8.56 -3.33
CA SER A 162 4.52 -8.01 -1.97
C SER A 162 3.28 -8.57 -1.26
N VAL A 163 2.16 -8.62 -1.96
CA VAL A 163 0.88 -9.16 -1.47
C VAL A 163 1.00 -10.66 -1.13
N CYS A 164 1.65 -11.47 -1.96
CA CYS A 164 1.91 -12.87 -1.66
C CYS A 164 2.77 -13.06 -0.39
N GLN A 165 3.74 -12.17 -0.17
CA GLN A 165 4.54 -12.19 1.05
C GLN A 165 3.70 -11.84 2.29
N VAL A 166 2.86 -10.80 2.21
CA VAL A 166 1.91 -10.46 3.29
C VAL A 166 0.94 -11.62 3.57
N ALA A 167 0.38 -12.24 2.53
CA ALA A 167 -0.50 -13.40 2.64
C ALA A 167 0.17 -14.56 3.38
N SER A 168 1.46 -14.80 3.11
CA SER A 168 2.25 -15.84 3.75
C SER A 168 2.52 -15.56 5.24
N LYS A 169 2.55 -14.28 5.65
CA LYS A 169 2.61 -13.91 7.07
C LYS A 169 1.27 -14.10 7.79
N ILE A 170 0.14 -13.90 7.10
CA ILE A 170 -1.21 -14.16 7.62
C ILE A 170 -1.44 -15.68 7.79
N ASP A 171 -1.04 -16.48 6.80
CA ASP A 171 -1.06 -17.93 6.86
C ASP A 171 0.14 -18.52 6.10
N ALA A 172 1.08 -19.12 6.82
CA ALA A 172 2.27 -19.74 6.23
C ALA A 172 1.95 -20.90 5.27
N ALA A 173 0.74 -21.48 5.36
CA ALA A 173 0.24 -22.51 4.47
C ALA A 173 -0.82 -21.97 3.50
N CYS A 174 -0.86 -20.67 3.22
CA CYS A 174 -1.89 -20.02 2.39
C CYS A 174 -2.15 -20.74 1.06
N GLU A 175 -1.11 -21.17 0.34
CA GLU A 175 -1.23 -21.90 -0.93
C GLU A 175 -2.04 -23.20 -0.80
N ARG A 176 -1.93 -23.88 0.35
CA ARG A 176 -2.67 -25.12 0.64
C ARG A 176 -4.03 -24.84 1.27
N SER A 177 -4.11 -23.87 2.18
CA SER A 177 -5.33 -23.57 2.94
C SER A 177 -6.36 -22.80 2.12
N PHE A 178 -5.92 -21.97 1.17
CA PHE A 178 -6.75 -21.08 0.36
C PHE A 178 -6.26 -21.01 -1.10
N PRO A 179 -6.19 -22.15 -1.83
CA PRO A 179 -5.56 -22.23 -3.15
C PRO A 179 -6.16 -21.26 -4.17
N GLU A 180 -7.48 -21.12 -4.22
CA GLU A 180 -8.15 -20.22 -5.16
C GLU A 180 -7.83 -18.74 -4.92
N ILE A 181 -7.62 -18.34 -3.66
CA ILE A 181 -7.25 -16.95 -3.32
C ILE A 181 -5.77 -16.73 -3.62
N TRP A 182 -4.93 -17.72 -3.28
CA TRP A 182 -3.50 -17.72 -3.60
C TRP A 182 -3.24 -17.59 -5.10
N ASP A 183 -3.92 -18.40 -5.92
CA ASP A 183 -3.77 -18.39 -7.38
C ASP A 183 -4.18 -17.04 -7.98
N GLN A 184 -5.19 -16.37 -7.43
CA GLN A 184 -5.56 -15.02 -7.87
C GLN A 184 -4.42 -14.02 -7.67
N MET A 185 -3.76 -14.01 -6.50
CA MET A 185 -2.62 -13.12 -6.23
C MET A 185 -1.41 -13.51 -7.09
N LYS A 186 -1.06 -14.81 -7.09
CA LYS A 186 0.09 -15.35 -7.81
C LYS A 186 0.01 -15.12 -9.32
N SER A 187 -1.18 -15.23 -9.90
CA SER A 187 -1.41 -14.99 -11.33
C SER A 187 -1.16 -13.55 -11.77
N LEU A 188 -1.04 -12.60 -10.84
CA LEU A 188 -0.77 -11.19 -11.11
C LEU A 188 0.71 -10.83 -11.02
N ILE A 189 1.56 -11.71 -10.47
CA ILE A 189 3.01 -11.50 -10.43
C ILE A 189 3.56 -11.32 -11.85
N GLY A 190 4.43 -10.34 -12.02
CA GLY A 190 5.07 -9.98 -13.27
C GLY A 190 4.19 -9.19 -14.25
N LYS A 191 2.90 -9.00 -13.97
CA LYS A 191 1.98 -8.29 -14.89
C LYS A 191 2.09 -6.79 -14.81
N LEU A 192 2.40 -6.24 -13.63
CA LEU A 192 2.62 -4.81 -13.42
C LEU A 192 3.84 -4.63 -12.53
N THR A 193 4.97 -4.26 -13.14
CA THR A 193 6.27 -4.16 -12.46
C THR A 193 6.97 -2.85 -12.78
N HIS A 194 7.87 -2.45 -11.89
CA HIS A 194 8.72 -1.30 -12.09
C HIS A 194 10.17 -1.65 -11.78
N ASP A 195 11.04 -1.30 -12.72
CA ASP A 195 12.48 -1.34 -12.59
C ASP A 195 12.95 0.12 -12.46
N GLY A 196 13.44 0.46 -11.28
CA GLY A 196 14.01 1.76 -10.94
C GLY A 196 15.51 1.83 -11.19
N SER A 197 16.07 0.94 -12.02
CA SER A 197 17.42 1.13 -12.55
C SER A 197 17.44 2.37 -13.44
N PHE A 198 17.89 3.48 -12.85
CA PHE A 198 18.21 4.68 -13.61
C PHE A 198 19.41 4.33 -14.51
N LYS A 199 19.21 4.30 -15.83
CA LYS A 199 20.33 4.26 -16.76
C LYS A 199 21.18 5.50 -16.49
N THR A 200 22.39 5.27 -15.98
CA THR A 200 23.47 6.26 -15.88
C THR A 200 23.80 6.85 -17.23
#